data_AF-A0A8J8DDR8-F1
#
_entry.id   AF-A0A8J8DDR8-F1
#
_cell.length_a   1.000
_cell.length_b   1.000
_cell.length_c   1.000
_cell.angle_alpha   90.00
_cell.angle_beta   90.00
_cell.angle_gamma   90.00
#
_symmetry.space_group_name_H-M   'P 1'
#
loop_
_entity.id
_entity.type
_entity.pdbx_description
1 polymer ?
#
loop_
_entity_poly.entity_id
_entity_poly.type
_entity_poly.pdbx_seq_one_letter_code
_entity_poly.pdbx_strand_id
1 'polypeptide(L)'
;MRFGVIHFVFLFMAIFLMSYYSRTSTYLSWFFFTLVWLGTWVLAKTYEKKVEPVRDERTELITMKSFYQGMGFGFVIFGYELIWLAGHDYETVVLLSKWLLLPMLAGVLVAALLKAHYERVM
;
A
#
# COMPACT_ATOMS: atom_id res chain seq x y z
N MET A 1 -12.14 17.50 14.94
CA MET A 1 -11.77 17.11 13.55
C MET A 1 -12.39 15.76 13.23
N ARG A 2 -13.01 15.61 12.05
CA ARG A 2 -13.51 14.29 11.58
C ARG A 2 -12.33 13.34 11.43
N PHE A 3 -12.49 12.08 11.84
CA PHE A 3 -11.48 11.01 11.76
C PHE A 3 -10.73 11.01 10.42
N GLY A 4 -11.43 11.14 9.29
CA GLY A 4 -10.79 11.19 7.96
C GLY A 4 -9.77 12.33 7.75
N VAL A 5 -9.96 13.49 8.38
CA VAL A 5 -9.02 14.63 8.23
C VAL A 5 -7.70 14.35 8.96
N ILE A 6 -7.77 13.77 10.16
CA ILE A 6 -6.57 13.42 10.94
C ILE A 6 -5.74 12.37 10.17
N HIS A 7 -6.40 11.38 9.56
CA HIS A 7 -5.72 10.35 8.78
C HIS A 7 -5.13 10.88 7.49
N PHE A 8 -5.86 11.74 6.78
CA PHE A 8 -5.34 12.40 5.59
C PHE A 8 -4.07 13.20 5.93
N VAL A 9 -4.12 14.02 6.98
CA VAL A 9 -2.96 14.81 7.42
C VAL A 9 -1.80 13.91 7.84
N PHE A 10 -2.06 12.84 8.59
CA PHE A 10 -1.04 11.88 9.01
C PHE A 10 -0.35 11.21 7.81
N LEU A 11 -1.13 10.64 6.88
CA LEU A 11 -0.59 9.96 5.70
C LEU A 11 0.15 10.94 4.80
N PHE A 12 -0.42 12.14 4.60
CA PHE A 12 0.21 13.20 3.81
C PHE A 12 1.56 13.61 4.40
N MET A 13 1.62 13.88 5.71
CA MET A 13 2.85 14.25 6.40
C MET A 13 3.89 13.13 6.33
N ALA A 14 3.48 11.88 6.55
CA ALA A 14 4.40 10.74 6.53
C ALA A 14 4.94 10.46 5.12
N ILE A 15 4.12 10.56 4.07
CA ILE A 15 4.55 10.44 2.67
C ILE A 15 5.49 11.59 2.29
N PHE A 16 5.18 12.82 2.72
CA PHE A 16 6.02 13.97 2.48
C PHE A 16 7.41 13.81 3.13
N LEU A 17 7.44 13.42 4.40
CA LEU A 17 8.69 13.17 5.13
C LEU A 17 9.46 12.01 4.53
N MET A 18 8.81 10.91 4.14
CA MET A 18 9.43 9.81 3.40
C MET A 18 10.10 10.32 2.11
N SER A 19 9.38 11.08 1.28
CA SER A 19 9.94 11.63 0.04
C SER A 19 11.11 12.57 0.30
N TYR A 20 11.04 13.39 1.35
CA TYR A 20 12.12 14.32 1.70
C TYR A 20 13.38 13.58 2.16
N TYR A 21 13.22 12.61 3.06
CA TYR A 21 14.33 11.83 3.61
C TYR A 21 14.87 10.79 2.64
N SER A 22 14.14 10.40 1.60
CA SER A 22 14.63 9.44 0.60
C SER A 22 15.97 9.82 -0.03
N ARG A 23 16.27 11.13 -0.11
CA ARG A 23 17.53 11.65 -0.67
C ARG A 23 18.60 12.01 0.38
N THR A 24 18.24 12.12 1.66
CA THR A 24 19.15 12.61 2.72
C THR A 24 19.47 11.54 3.76
N SER A 25 18.52 10.67 4.08
CA SER A 25 18.70 9.56 5.01
C SER A 25 17.71 8.43 4.68
N THR A 26 18.22 7.40 4.02
CA THR A 26 17.45 6.21 3.63
C THR A 26 16.76 5.55 4.83
N TYR A 27 17.41 5.51 5.99
CA TYR A 27 16.85 4.92 7.21
C TYR A 27 15.64 5.69 7.74
N LEU A 28 15.66 7.02 7.71
CA LEU A 28 14.50 7.85 8.07
C LEU A 28 13.37 7.67 7.07
N SER A 29 13.68 7.60 5.77
CA SER A 29 12.68 7.31 4.74
C SER A 29 12.02 5.94 4.94
N TRP A 30 12.79 4.91 5.27
CA TRP A 30 12.26 3.59 5.64
C TRP A 30 11.36 3.65 6.87
N PHE A 31 11.74 4.39 7.91
CA PHE A 31 10.91 4.55 9.09
C PHE A 31 9.54 5.16 8.75
N PHE A 32 9.51 6.26 7.98
CA PHE A 32 8.25 6.88 7.56
C PHE A 32 7.43 5.97 6.64
N PHE A 33 8.08 5.19 5.78
CA PHE A 33 7.40 4.18 4.95
C PHE A 33 6.71 3.10 5.79
N THR A 34 7.41 2.54 6.78
CA THR A 34 6.81 1.59 7.73
C THR A 34 5.63 2.20 8.47
N LEU A 35 5.74 3.47 8.85
CA LEU A 35 4.72 4.20 9.59
C LEU A 35 3.46 4.45 8.74
N VAL A 36 3.63 4.75 7.44
CA VAL A 36 2.53 4.81 6.46
C VAL A 36 1.85 3.45 6.33
N TRP A 37 2.62 2.37 6.15
CA TRP A 37 2.10 1.02 6.01
C TRP A 37 1.32 0.54 7.25
N LEU A 38 1.85 0.77 8.44
CA LEU A 38 1.15 0.47 9.69
C LEU A 38 -0.11 1.31 9.85
N GLY A 39 -0.05 2.59 9.50
CA GLY A 39 -1.20 3.50 9.53
C GLY A 39 -2.34 3.03 8.61
N THR A 40 -2.03 2.64 7.37
CA THR A 40 -3.01 2.10 6.43
C THR A 40 -3.56 0.74 6.88
N TRP A 41 -2.73 -0.12 7.47
CA TRP A 41 -3.19 -1.40 8.02
C TRP A 41 -4.16 -1.23 9.20
N VAL A 42 -3.84 -0.34 10.15
CA VAL A 42 -4.73 -0.01 11.29
C VAL A 42 -6.05 0.58 10.79
N LEU A 43 -5.99 1.43 9.77
CA LEU A 43 -7.18 1.96 9.11
C LEU A 43 -8.05 0.84 8.52
N ALA A 44 -7.46 -0.04 7.72
CA ALA A 44 -8.17 -1.18 7.12
C ALA A 44 -8.86 -2.03 8.19
N LYS A 45 -8.15 -2.38 9.27
CA LYS A 45 -8.71 -3.09 10.43
C LYS A 45 -9.86 -2.36 11.10
N THR A 46 -9.79 -1.04 11.19
CA THR A 46 -10.84 -0.21 11.82
C THR A 46 -12.10 -0.13 10.96
N TYR A 47 -11.94 -0.14 9.63
CA TYR A 47 -13.05 -0.23 8.67
C TYR A 47 -13.68 -1.62 8.65
N GLU A 48 -12.88 -2.70 8.60
CA GLU A 48 -13.38 -4.08 8.61
C GLU A 48 -14.23 -4.38 9.86
N LYS A 49 -13.89 -3.81 11.02
CA LYS A 49 -14.70 -3.96 12.25
C LYS A 49 -16.14 -3.43 12.13
N LYS A 50 -16.44 -2.59 11.14
CA LYS A 50 -17.77 -2.01 10.91
C LYS A 50 -18.60 -2.78 9.89
N VAL A 51 -18.03 -3.78 9.22
CA VAL A 51 -18.67 -4.57 8.17
C VAL A 51 -18.83 -6.00 8.69
N GLU A 52 -20.04 -6.54 8.66
CA GLU A 52 -20.29 -7.92 9.10
C GLU A 52 -19.57 -8.92 8.20
N PRO A 53 -18.90 -9.94 8.76
CA PRO A 53 -18.19 -10.93 7.98
C PRO A 53 -19.15 -11.88 7.26
N VAL A 54 -19.04 -11.98 5.92
CA VAL A 54 -19.74 -12.98 5.11
C VAL A 54 -19.26 -14.38 5.52
N ARG A 55 -20.20 -15.25 5.94
CA ARG A 55 -19.90 -16.51 6.66
C ARG A 55 -19.68 -17.73 5.78
N ASP A 56 -20.12 -17.73 4.51
CA ASP A 56 -20.37 -18.98 3.77
C ASP A 56 -19.40 -19.37 2.64
N GLU A 57 -18.34 -18.61 2.34
CA GLU A 57 -17.48 -18.92 1.17
C GLU A 57 -16.00 -19.05 1.51
N ARG A 58 -15.70 -19.94 2.46
CA ARG A 58 -14.38 -20.00 3.11
C ARG A 58 -13.20 -20.23 2.17
N THR A 59 -13.32 -21.01 1.09
CA THR A 59 -12.15 -21.42 0.31
C THR A 59 -11.70 -20.35 -0.69
N GLU A 60 -12.62 -19.71 -1.41
CA GLU A 60 -12.30 -18.64 -2.36
C GLU A 60 -11.94 -17.33 -1.62
N LEU A 61 -12.62 -17.01 -0.52
CA LEU A 61 -12.26 -15.86 0.33
C LEU A 61 -10.86 -16.00 0.95
N ILE A 62 -10.46 -17.20 1.39
CA ILE A 62 -9.10 -17.44 1.93
C ILE A 62 -8.04 -17.28 0.84
N THR A 63 -8.29 -17.82 -0.36
CA THR A 63 -7.35 -17.73 -1.48
C THR A 63 -7.17 -16.28 -1.91
N MET A 64 -8.28 -15.53 -2.00
CA MET A 64 -8.27 -14.13 -2.39
C MET A 64 -7.63 -13.23 -1.31
N LYS A 65 -7.91 -13.48 -0.02
CA LYS A 65 -7.26 -12.76 1.09
C LYS A 65 -5.75 -13.01 1.12
N SER A 66 -5.33 -14.25 0.87
CA SER A 66 -3.91 -14.63 0.77
C SER A 66 -3.24 -13.97 -0.44
N PHE A 67 -3.94 -13.87 -1.58
CA PHE A 67 -3.48 -13.15 -2.76
C PHE A 67 -3.28 -11.65 -2.49
N TYR A 68 -4.28 -10.97 -1.89
CA TYR A 68 -4.15 -9.56 -1.52
C TYR A 68 -3.03 -9.31 -0.50
N GLN A 69 -2.89 -10.19 0.49
CA GLN A 69 -1.80 -10.10 1.45
C GLN A 69 -0.44 -10.32 0.78
N GLY A 70 -0.31 -11.32 -0.10
CA GLY A 70 0.89 -11.60 -0.86
C GLY A 70 1.30 -10.43 -1.76
N MET A 71 0.34 -9.85 -2.51
CA MET A 71 0.58 -8.63 -3.27
C MET A 71 0.98 -7.45 -2.36
N GLY A 72 0.29 -7.28 -1.22
CA GLY A 72 0.62 -6.25 -0.24
C GLY A 72 2.06 -6.36 0.26
N PHE A 73 2.50 -7.56 0.64
CA PHE A 73 3.88 -7.83 1.01
C PHE A 73 4.85 -7.57 -0.14
N GLY A 74 4.51 -7.99 -1.36
CA GLY A 74 5.30 -7.72 -2.56
C GLY A 74 5.49 -6.22 -2.81
N PHE A 75 4.42 -5.42 -2.68
CA PHE A 75 4.49 -3.96 -2.80
C PHE A 75 5.31 -3.31 -1.69
N VAL A 76 5.24 -3.82 -0.46
CA VAL A 76 6.06 -3.33 0.65
C VAL A 76 7.54 -3.58 0.39
N ILE A 77 7.91 -4.81 0.02
CA ILE A 77 9.29 -5.17 -0.33
C ILE A 77 9.79 -4.30 -1.49
N PHE A 78 8.99 -4.18 -2.54
CA PHE A 78 9.33 -3.33 -3.68
C PHE A 78 9.49 -1.85 -3.30
N GLY A 79 8.65 -1.35 -2.38
CA GLY A 79 8.78 0.01 -1.84
C GLY A 79 10.08 0.23 -1.06
N TYR A 80 10.52 -0.75 -0.26
CA TYR A 80 11.81 -0.69 0.43
C TYR A 80 12.98 -0.62 -0.55
N GLU A 81 12.96 -1.45 -1.60
CA GLU A 81 13.97 -1.46 -2.67
C GLU A 81 14.02 -0.13 -3.41
N LEU A 82 12.85 0.45 -3.74
CA LEU A 82 12.79 1.78 -4.37
C LEU A 82 13.37 2.88 -3.48
N ILE A 83 13.07 2.86 -2.17
CA ILE A 83 13.62 3.85 -1.23
C ILE A 83 15.14 3.67 -1.09
N TRP A 84 15.62 2.43 -1.05
CA TRP A 84 17.05 2.15 -1.01
C TRP A 84 17.75 2.67 -2.26
N LEU A 85 17.20 2.36 -3.44
CA LEU A 85 17.73 2.81 -4.72
C LEU A 85 17.67 4.35 -4.82
N ALA A 86 16.66 5.00 -4.24
CA ALA A 86 16.51 6.45 -4.28
C ALA A 86 17.61 7.19 -3.51
N GLY A 87 18.15 6.54 -2.46
CA GLY A 87 19.28 7.05 -1.70
C GLY A 87 20.65 6.82 -2.34
N HIS A 88 20.76 5.93 -3.33
CA HIS A 88 22.02 5.56 -3.97
C HIS A 88 22.12 6.05 -5.42
N ASP A 89 21.08 5.83 -6.23
CA ASP A 89 20.99 6.21 -7.63
C ASP A 89 19.57 6.69 -7.96
N TYR A 90 19.38 8.00 -7.79
CA TYR A 90 18.08 8.64 -7.98
C TYR A 90 17.62 8.65 -9.44
N GLU A 91 18.53 8.73 -10.40
CA GLU A 91 18.17 8.79 -11.83
C GLU A 91 17.55 7.46 -12.28
N THR A 92 18.16 6.35 -11.87
CA THR A 92 17.64 5.01 -12.13
C THR A 92 16.28 4.79 -11.46
N VAL A 93 16.06 5.29 -10.23
CA VAL A 93 14.74 5.24 -9.58
C VAL A 93 13.68 6.01 -10.35
N VAL A 94 13.99 7.22 -10.82
CA VAL A 94 13.02 8.02 -11.57
C VAL A 94 12.65 7.33 -12.87
N LEU A 95 13.62 6.74 -13.57
CA LEU A 95 13.38 5.97 -14.78
C LEU A 95 12.50 4.75 -14.47
N LEU A 96 12.89 3.94 -13.50
CA LEU A 96 12.17 2.74 -13.08
C LEU A 96 10.73 3.06 -12.66
N SER A 97 10.55 4.10 -11.85
CA SER A 97 9.23 4.53 -11.37
C SER A 97 8.32 4.97 -12.51
N LYS A 98 8.85 5.68 -13.52
CA LYS A 98 8.07 6.07 -14.71
C LYS A 98 7.57 4.86 -15.49
N TRP A 99 8.42 3.86 -15.68
CA TRP A 99 8.07 2.65 -16.43
C TRP A 99 7.17 1.71 -15.65
N LEU A 100 7.34 1.62 -14.32
CA LEU A 100 6.56 0.71 -13.48
C LEU A 100 5.22 1.28 -13.01
N LEU A 101 5.06 2.61 -12.95
CA LEU A 101 3.83 3.25 -12.47
C LEU A 101 2.60 2.77 -13.24
N LEU A 102 2.67 2.70 -14.57
CA LEU A 102 1.57 2.27 -15.43
C LEU A 102 1.23 0.77 -15.22
N PRO A 103 2.18 -0.18 -15.30
CA PRO A 103 1.95 -1.58 -14.96
C PRO A 103 1.42 -1.80 -13.55
N MET A 104 1.95 -1.09 -12.55
CA MET A 104 1.49 -1.19 -11.16
C MET A 104 0.05 -0.71 -11.01
N LEU A 105 -0.29 0.42 -11.65
CA LEU A 105 -1.64 0.98 -11.61
C LEU A 105 -2.63 0.05 -12.31
N ALA A 106 -2.24 -0.56 -13.43
CA ALA A 106 -3.02 -1.60 -14.10
C ALA A 106 -3.21 -2.83 -13.19
N GLY A 107 -2.16 -3.31 -12.52
CA GLY A 107 -2.24 -4.43 -11.58
C GLY A 107 -3.17 -4.15 -10.39
N VAL A 108 -3.08 -2.95 -9.80
CA VAL A 108 -3.97 -2.52 -8.70
C VAL A 108 -5.42 -2.40 -9.18
N LEU A 109 -5.66 -1.87 -10.38
CA LEU A 109 -7.00 -1.78 -10.98
C LEU A 109 -7.59 -3.17 -11.24
N VAL A 110 -6.81 -4.09 -11.82
CA VAL A 110 -7.25 -5.47 -12.05
C VAL A 110 -7.60 -6.14 -10.72
N ALA A 111 -6.76 -5.97 -9.70
CA ALA A 111 -7.04 -6.50 -8.37
C ALA A 111 -8.32 -5.89 -7.78
N ALA A 112 -8.53 -4.57 -7.89
CA ALA A 112 -9.75 -3.92 -7.43
C ALA A 112 -11.00 -4.40 -8.18
N LEU A 113 -10.90 -4.60 -9.50
CA LEU A 113 -11.98 -5.15 -10.32
C LEU A 113 -12.31 -6.59 -9.95
N LEU A 114 -11.30 -7.43 -9.74
CA LEU A 114 -11.49 -8.79 -9.25
C LEU A 114 -12.19 -8.76 -7.89
N LYS A 115 -11.72 -7.93 -6.94
CA LYS A 115 -12.40 -7.75 -5.65
C LYS A 115 -13.88 -7.42 -5.81
N ALA A 116 -14.19 -6.41 -6.63
CA ALA A 116 -15.54 -5.92 -6.82
C ALA A 116 -16.44 -6.90 -7.58
N HIS A 117 -15.87 -7.70 -8.49
CA HIS A 117 -16.60 -8.76 -9.17
C HIS A 117 -16.99 -9.86 -8.18
N TYR A 118 -16.03 -10.36 -7.39
CA TYR A 118 -16.28 -11.39 -6.40
C TYR A 118 -17.25 -10.92 -5.31
N GLU A 119 -17.10 -9.71 -4.75
CA GLU A 119 -18.06 -9.13 -3.78
C GLU A 119 -19.49 -8.94 -4.29
N ARG A 120 -19.73 -9.03 -5.61
CA ARG A 120 -21.08 -8.96 -6.21
C ARG A 120 -21.67 -10.32 -6.53
N VAL A 121 -20.81 -11.31 -6.80
CA VAL A 121 -21.21 -12.67 -7.15
C VAL A 121 -21.46 -13.50 -5.88
N MET A 122 -20.77 -13.13 -4.80
CA MET A 122 -20.82 -13.66 -3.44
C MET A 122 -21.74 -12.83 -2.56
#